data_AF-A0A9D1CQL4-F1
#
_entry.id   AF-A0A9D1CQL4-F1
#
_cell.length_a   1.000
_cell.length_b   1.000
_cell.length_c   1.000
_cell.angle_alpha   90.00
_cell.angle_beta   90.00
_cell.angle_gamma   90.00
#
_symmetry.space_group_name_H-M   'P 1'
#
loop_
_entity.id
_entity.type
_entity.pdbx_description
1 polymer ?
#
loop_
_entity_poly.entity_id
_entity_poly.type
_entity_poly.pdbx_seq_one_letter_code
_entity_poly.pdbx_strand_id
1 'polypeptide(L)'
;MVRWCCAVLCAAVCFQGAPALAEEAPSSVAAYWALVSGSPVAAQTSERAEFKLLEQVMNGVYSDGSLADTAHAQALASAMPLLAQLPQDEITAFANAYQMDEQAVRHAYYQALANALKAEIHLNPASEERYRNIQILLDLFLSDEDGDDDDAERETIRGLITPQQVKTISEDYGLPSGFVTHIVMDDDWDDDDWDDDDDWRDDDRYDDWDDDWDDDDDDDRDDDRDDDDDDDWDDDRDDDWDDDRDDDDDDDDDDD
;
A
#
# COMPACT_ATOMS: atom_id res chain seq x y z
N MET A 1 -45.53 53.05 -16.46
CA MET A 1 -44.96 53.53 -15.18
C MET A 1 -44.17 52.38 -14.58
N VAL A 2 -42.95 52.68 -14.13
CA VAL A 2 -41.96 51.75 -13.56
C VAL A 2 -42.27 51.46 -12.08
N ARG A 3 -42.02 50.22 -11.64
CA ARG A 3 -41.35 49.77 -10.37
C ARG A 3 -41.80 48.32 -10.04
N TRP A 4 -40.96 47.29 -10.12
CA TRP A 4 -39.85 46.84 -9.22
C TRP A 4 -40.28 46.33 -7.83
N CYS A 5 -39.93 45.04 -7.59
CA CYS A 5 -39.35 44.42 -6.37
C CYS A 5 -40.14 43.44 -5.46
N CYS A 6 -39.44 42.33 -5.17
CA CYS A 6 -39.43 41.40 -4.01
C CYS A 6 -40.47 40.25 -3.99
N ALA A 7 -40.06 38.97 -4.13
CA ALA A 7 -39.43 38.07 -3.13
C ALA A 7 -40.45 37.60 -2.07
N VAL A 8 -40.61 36.35 -1.60
CA VAL A 8 -39.90 35.06 -1.65
C VAL A 8 -40.79 34.04 -0.88
N LEU A 9 -40.54 32.72 -1.04
CA LEU A 9 -40.89 31.57 -0.15
C LEU A 9 -42.36 31.10 -0.02
N CYS A 10 -42.62 29.85 -0.43
CA CYS A 10 -42.57 28.70 0.50
C CYS A 10 -42.83 27.37 -0.26
N ALA A 11 -41.87 26.46 -0.13
CA ALA A 11 -41.92 25.09 -0.62
C ALA A 11 -42.86 24.23 0.23
N ALA A 12 -43.62 23.34 -0.41
CA ALA A 12 -44.26 22.21 0.24
C ALA A 12 -43.70 20.94 -0.41
N VAL A 13 -42.84 20.27 0.35
CA VAL A 13 -42.19 19.00 0.03
C VAL A 13 -43.22 17.88 0.20
N CYS A 14 -43.52 17.14 -0.87
CA CYS A 14 -44.12 15.82 -0.78
C CYS A 14 -43.00 14.80 -1.00
N PHE A 15 -42.45 14.32 0.12
CA PHE A 15 -41.50 13.22 0.19
C PHE A 15 -42.26 11.92 -0.11
N GLN A 16 -42.14 11.40 -1.33
CA GLN A 16 -42.48 10.00 -1.62
C GLN A 16 -41.17 9.23 -1.53
N GLY A 17 -41.06 8.40 -0.49
CA GLY A 17 -39.88 7.57 -0.26
C GLY A 17 -39.65 6.62 -1.42
N ALA A 18 -38.52 6.79 -2.10
CA ALA A 18 -37.91 5.73 -2.86
C ALA A 18 -37.48 4.64 -1.86
N PRO A 19 -37.67 3.34 -2.17
CA PRO A 19 -37.01 2.31 -1.40
C PRO A 19 -35.50 2.54 -1.53
N ALA A 20 -34.82 2.67 -0.41
CA ALA A 20 -33.38 2.49 -0.36
C ALA A 20 -33.12 1.04 -0.79
N LEU A 21 -32.84 0.85 -2.08
CA LEU A 21 -32.02 -0.25 -2.49
C LEU A 21 -30.67 0.04 -1.83
N ALA A 22 -30.30 -0.79 -0.86
CA ALA A 22 -28.89 -0.99 -0.59
C ALA A 22 -28.31 -1.47 -1.92
N GLU A 23 -27.68 -0.56 -2.66
CA GLU A 23 -26.72 -0.94 -3.68
C GLU A 23 -25.65 -1.72 -2.91
N GLU A 24 -25.62 -3.04 -3.08
CA GLU A 24 -24.41 -3.80 -2.77
C GLU A 24 -23.27 -3.08 -3.48
N ALA A 25 -22.21 -2.78 -2.73
CA ALA A 25 -20.98 -2.27 -3.32
C ALA A 25 -20.59 -3.20 -4.49
N PRO A 26 -20.15 -2.65 -5.62
CA PRO A 26 -19.81 -3.45 -6.78
C PRO A 26 -18.74 -4.49 -6.43
N SER A 27 -19.08 -5.78 -6.52
CA SER A 27 -18.27 -6.95 -6.12
C SER A 27 -17.05 -7.25 -7.01
N SER A 28 -16.47 -6.22 -7.61
CA SER A 28 -15.21 -6.33 -8.36
C SER A 28 -14.58 -4.96 -8.51
N VAL A 29 -13.26 -4.93 -8.38
CA VAL A 29 -12.34 -3.88 -8.80
C VAL A 29 -12.84 -3.13 -10.05
N ALA A 30 -13.18 -3.84 -11.13
CA ALA A 30 -13.70 -3.24 -12.38
C ALA A 30 -15.03 -2.45 -12.23
N ALA A 31 -15.89 -2.85 -11.30
CA ALA A 31 -17.19 -2.22 -11.05
C ALA A 31 -17.09 -1.08 -10.01
N TYR A 32 -16.17 -1.16 -9.04
CA TYR A 32 -15.70 -0.01 -8.26
C TYR A 32 -15.08 1.05 -9.19
N TRP A 33 -14.25 0.62 -10.15
CA TRP A 33 -13.64 1.51 -11.12
C TRP A 33 -14.62 2.18 -12.08
N ALA A 34 -15.64 1.46 -12.57
CA ALA A 34 -16.69 2.05 -13.40
C ALA A 34 -17.49 3.13 -12.65
N LEU A 35 -17.54 3.04 -11.31
CA LEU A 35 -18.23 3.98 -10.43
C LEU A 35 -17.37 5.22 -10.14
N VAL A 36 -16.08 5.06 -9.80
CA VAL A 36 -15.16 6.14 -9.42
C VAL A 36 -14.71 6.99 -10.61
N SER A 37 -14.40 6.36 -11.75
CA SER A 37 -13.86 7.07 -12.94
C SER A 37 -14.91 7.83 -13.76
N GLY A 38 -16.20 7.58 -13.53
CA GLY A 38 -17.30 8.10 -14.35
C GLY A 38 -17.25 7.70 -15.83
N SER A 39 -16.28 6.87 -16.23
CA SER A 39 -16.04 6.32 -17.57
C SER A 39 -14.94 5.28 -17.48
N PRO A 40 -15.08 4.08 -18.07
CA PRO A 40 -13.99 3.08 -18.11
C PRO A 40 -12.73 3.77 -18.59
N VAL A 41 -11.56 3.51 -17.96
CA VAL A 41 -10.25 4.15 -18.23
C VAL A 41 -10.19 4.49 -19.71
N ALA A 42 -10.53 5.73 -20.04
CA ALA A 42 -10.89 6.07 -21.41
C ALA A 42 -9.65 5.78 -22.21
N ALA A 43 -9.72 4.82 -23.14
CA ALA A 43 -8.61 4.18 -23.82
C ALA A 43 -7.58 5.18 -24.39
N GLN A 44 -6.77 5.77 -23.51
CA GLN A 44 -5.55 6.44 -23.82
C GLN A 44 -4.54 5.32 -23.86
N THR A 45 -4.67 4.43 -24.85
CA THR A 45 -3.77 3.28 -25.00
C THR A 45 -2.36 3.82 -25.02
N SER A 46 -1.68 3.71 -23.88
CA SER A 46 -0.30 4.13 -23.77
C SER A 46 0.52 3.27 -24.72
N GLU A 47 1.55 3.83 -25.35
CA GLU A 47 2.48 3.00 -26.13
C GLU A 47 3.49 2.27 -25.23
N ARG A 48 3.63 2.70 -23.97
CA ARG A 48 4.49 2.10 -22.94
C ARG A 48 3.94 0.74 -22.51
N ALA A 49 4.82 -0.25 -22.34
CA ALA A 49 4.41 -1.62 -22.04
C ALA A 49 3.85 -1.72 -20.61
N GLU A 50 4.45 -0.99 -19.69
CA GLU A 50 4.15 -0.90 -18.27
C GLU A 50 2.74 -0.33 -18.06
N PHE A 51 2.42 0.78 -18.72
CA PHE A 51 1.08 1.37 -18.67
C PHE A 51 0.01 0.47 -19.30
N LYS A 52 0.33 -0.30 -20.35
CA LYS A 52 -0.61 -1.28 -20.91
C LYS A 52 -0.88 -2.43 -19.96
N LEU A 53 0.12 -2.82 -19.16
CA LEU A 53 -0.04 -3.85 -18.14
C LEU A 53 -0.94 -3.31 -17.02
N LEU A 54 -0.67 -2.10 -16.53
CA LEU A 54 -1.51 -1.43 -15.54
C LEU A 54 -2.93 -1.17 -16.08
N GLU A 55 -3.11 -0.79 -17.34
CA GLU A 55 -4.44 -0.72 -17.97
C GLU A 55 -5.16 -2.09 -17.91
N GLN A 56 -4.48 -3.21 -18.12
CA GLN A 56 -5.09 -4.54 -18.01
C GLN A 56 -5.47 -4.88 -16.56
N VAL A 57 -4.60 -4.56 -15.60
CA VAL A 57 -4.86 -4.68 -14.17
C VAL A 57 -6.12 -3.89 -13.79
N MET A 58 -6.16 -2.60 -14.11
CA MET A 58 -7.30 -1.71 -13.79
C MET A 58 -8.60 -2.11 -14.50
N ASN A 59 -8.50 -2.80 -15.65
CA ASN A 59 -9.68 -3.36 -16.34
C ASN A 59 -10.13 -4.72 -15.77
N GLY A 60 -9.49 -5.22 -14.71
CA GLY A 60 -9.84 -6.48 -14.05
C GLY A 60 -9.47 -7.73 -14.84
N VAL A 61 -8.46 -7.66 -15.73
CA VAL A 61 -8.03 -8.84 -16.51
C VAL A 61 -7.52 -9.97 -15.61
N TYR A 62 -6.99 -9.62 -14.43
CA TYR A 62 -6.37 -10.53 -13.47
C TYR A 62 -7.15 -10.65 -12.15
N SER A 63 -8.37 -10.10 -12.07
CA SER A 63 -9.12 -10.03 -10.80
C SER A 63 -9.79 -11.35 -10.41
N ASP A 64 -10.05 -12.24 -11.38
CA ASP A 64 -10.59 -13.57 -11.08
C ASP A 64 -9.44 -14.53 -10.70
N GLY A 65 -9.29 -14.81 -9.41
CA GLY A 65 -8.30 -15.75 -8.86
C GLY A 65 -8.66 -17.23 -9.00
N SER A 66 -9.80 -17.58 -9.63
CA SER A 66 -10.28 -18.96 -9.70
C SER A 66 -9.32 -19.90 -10.44
N LEU A 67 -8.78 -20.89 -9.73
CA LEU A 67 -7.88 -21.88 -10.29
C LEU A 67 -8.60 -23.11 -10.89
N ALA A 68 -9.94 -23.09 -10.94
CA ALA A 68 -10.75 -24.23 -11.39
C ALA A 68 -10.61 -24.50 -12.90
N ASP A 69 -10.38 -23.46 -13.70
CA ASP A 69 -10.10 -23.59 -15.13
C ASP A 69 -8.59 -23.55 -15.37
N THR A 70 -8.02 -24.67 -15.80
CA THR A 70 -6.58 -24.80 -16.09
C THR A 70 -6.11 -23.80 -17.16
N ALA A 71 -6.93 -23.44 -18.15
CA ALA A 71 -6.53 -22.49 -19.18
C ALA A 71 -6.42 -21.07 -18.62
N HIS A 72 -7.33 -20.71 -17.70
CA HIS A 72 -7.30 -19.44 -16.99
C HIS A 72 -6.10 -19.37 -16.03
N ALA A 73 -5.90 -20.40 -15.21
CA ALA A 73 -4.74 -20.50 -14.34
C ALA A 73 -3.41 -20.38 -15.12
N GLN A 74 -3.31 -21.00 -16.32
CA GLN A 74 -2.14 -20.85 -17.17
C GLN A 74 -1.95 -19.41 -17.68
N ALA A 75 -3.04 -18.70 -17.99
CA ALA A 75 -2.97 -17.30 -18.40
C ALA A 75 -2.48 -16.40 -17.26
N LEU A 76 -3.02 -16.57 -16.04
CA LEU A 76 -2.58 -15.87 -14.84
C LEU A 76 -1.11 -16.13 -14.52
N ALA A 77 -0.70 -17.40 -14.42
CA ALA A 77 0.68 -17.78 -14.15
C ALA A 77 1.66 -17.21 -15.19
N SER A 78 1.25 -17.16 -16.46
CA SER A 78 2.09 -16.57 -17.53
C SER A 78 2.29 -15.05 -17.41
N ALA A 79 1.42 -14.36 -16.68
CA ALA A 79 1.53 -12.93 -16.41
C ALA A 79 2.42 -12.61 -15.20
N MET A 80 2.68 -13.59 -14.30
CA MET A 80 3.46 -13.38 -13.07
C MET A 80 4.80 -12.70 -13.35
N PRO A 81 5.65 -13.15 -14.29
CA PRO A 81 6.95 -12.51 -14.50
C PRO A 81 6.84 -11.06 -14.99
N LEU A 82 5.76 -10.71 -15.70
CA LEU A 82 5.54 -9.35 -16.19
C LEU A 82 5.06 -8.43 -15.07
N LEU A 83 4.16 -8.93 -14.22
CA LEU A 83 3.66 -8.19 -13.06
C LEU A 83 4.75 -7.99 -12.02
N ALA A 84 5.51 -9.04 -11.69
CA ALA A 84 6.56 -8.99 -10.68
C ALA A 84 7.77 -8.12 -11.08
N GLN A 85 8.00 -7.90 -12.39
CA GLN A 85 9.06 -7.02 -12.89
C GLN A 85 8.57 -5.60 -13.21
N LEU A 86 7.32 -5.27 -12.89
CA LEU A 86 6.81 -3.90 -13.07
C LEU A 86 7.57 -2.99 -12.09
N PRO A 87 8.28 -1.94 -12.58
CA PRO A 87 8.89 -0.96 -11.70
C PRO A 87 7.81 -0.23 -10.89
N GLN A 88 8.02 -0.09 -9.58
CA GLN A 88 6.98 0.46 -8.70
C GLN A 88 6.73 1.96 -8.96
N ASP A 89 7.74 2.71 -9.43
CA ASP A 89 7.60 4.10 -9.87
C ASP A 89 6.61 4.29 -11.04
N GLU A 90 6.34 3.21 -11.80
CA GLU A 90 5.33 3.22 -12.86
C GLU A 90 3.90 3.24 -12.31
N ILE A 91 3.66 2.74 -11.09
CA ILE A 91 2.36 2.80 -10.42
C ILE A 91 2.01 4.26 -10.13
N THR A 92 2.92 4.98 -9.47
CA THR A 92 2.81 6.42 -9.20
C THR A 92 2.69 7.22 -10.49
N ALA A 93 3.51 6.92 -11.51
CA ALA A 93 3.45 7.61 -12.80
C ALA A 93 2.11 7.38 -13.51
N PHE A 94 1.56 6.17 -13.44
CA PHE A 94 0.26 5.82 -14.00
C PHE A 94 -0.87 6.53 -13.27
N ALA A 95 -0.90 6.46 -11.94
CA ALA A 95 -1.90 7.14 -11.12
C ALA A 95 -1.96 8.64 -11.45
N ASN A 96 -0.79 9.30 -11.51
CA ASN A 96 -0.68 10.71 -11.89
C ASN A 96 -1.15 11.00 -13.32
N ALA A 97 -0.78 10.15 -14.29
CA ALA A 97 -1.13 10.36 -15.69
C ALA A 97 -2.65 10.24 -15.96
N TYR A 98 -3.33 9.36 -15.23
CA TYR A 98 -4.78 9.14 -15.35
C TYR A 98 -5.61 9.83 -14.26
N GLN A 99 -4.95 10.61 -13.39
CA GLN A 99 -5.57 11.33 -12.25
C GLN A 99 -6.35 10.40 -11.31
N MET A 100 -5.76 9.26 -11.00
CA MET A 100 -6.29 8.24 -10.08
C MET A 100 -5.63 8.37 -8.72
N ASP A 101 -6.27 7.79 -7.70
CA ASP A 101 -5.63 7.55 -6.41
C ASP A 101 -4.53 6.49 -6.58
N GLU A 102 -3.35 6.75 -6.02
CA GLU A 102 -2.20 5.87 -6.15
C GLU A 102 -2.39 4.58 -5.36
N GLN A 103 -2.97 4.65 -4.15
CA GLN A 103 -3.17 3.48 -3.31
C GLN A 103 -4.14 2.51 -3.97
N ALA A 104 -5.21 3.06 -4.53
CA ALA A 104 -6.19 2.25 -5.23
C ALA A 104 -5.60 1.58 -6.50
N VAL A 105 -4.60 2.18 -7.17
CA VAL A 105 -3.87 1.53 -8.29
C VAL A 105 -2.92 0.44 -7.76
N ARG A 106 -2.25 0.69 -6.63
CA ARG A 106 -1.34 -0.25 -5.95
C ARG A 106 -2.08 -1.50 -5.47
N HIS A 107 -3.21 -1.33 -4.78
CA HIS A 107 -4.09 -2.41 -4.34
C HIS A 107 -4.50 -3.32 -5.52
N ALA A 108 -5.04 -2.74 -6.60
CA ALA A 108 -5.43 -3.52 -7.78
C ALA A 108 -4.24 -4.27 -8.42
N TYR A 109 -3.04 -3.67 -8.40
CA TYR A 109 -1.82 -4.32 -8.85
C TYR A 109 -1.39 -5.48 -7.94
N TYR A 110 -1.44 -5.31 -6.62
CA TYR A 110 -1.13 -6.37 -5.66
C TYR A 110 -2.12 -7.52 -5.73
N GLN A 111 -3.43 -7.26 -5.85
CA GLN A 111 -4.43 -8.32 -6.12
C GLN A 111 -4.14 -9.08 -7.42
N ALA A 112 -3.78 -8.37 -8.50
CA ALA A 112 -3.41 -9.01 -9.76
C ALA A 112 -2.16 -9.88 -9.63
N LEU A 113 -1.14 -9.40 -8.90
CA LEU A 113 0.09 -10.13 -8.64
C LEU A 113 -0.15 -11.36 -7.76
N ALA A 114 -0.98 -11.24 -6.72
CA ALA A 114 -1.40 -12.33 -5.86
C ALA A 114 -2.12 -13.44 -6.65
N ASN A 115 -3.10 -13.10 -7.48
CA ASN A 115 -3.79 -14.07 -8.34
C ASN A 115 -2.85 -14.76 -9.34
N ALA A 116 -1.89 -14.03 -9.90
CA ALA A 116 -0.87 -14.61 -10.77
C ALA A 116 0.07 -15.55 -9.99
N LEU A 117 0.45 -15.20 -8.76
CA LEU A 117 1.31 -15.99 -7.88
C LEU A 117 0.61 -17.27 -7.40
N LYS A 118 -0.65 -17.19 -6.97
CA LYS A 118 -1.51 -18.35 -6.67
C LYS A 118 -1.50 -19.35 -7.82
N ALA A 119 -1.73 -18.86 -9.04
CA ALA A 119 -1.76 -19.70 -10.23
C ALA A 119 -0.40 -20.33 -10.55
N GLU A 120 0.70 -19.58 -10.37
CA GLU A 120 2.05 -20.08 -10.57
C GLU A 120 2.40 -21.19 -9.56
N ILE A 121 2.11 -20.99 -8.28
CA ILE A 121 2.32 -21.98 -7.21
C ILE A 121 1.50 -23.26 -7.50
N HIS A 122 0.24 -23.08 -7.90
CA HIS A 122 -0.66 -24.19 -8.22
C HIS A 122 -0.17 -25.04 -9.39
N LEU A 123 0.31 -24.40 -10.47
CA LEU A 123 0.74 -25.08 -11.68
C LEU A 123 2.18 -25.61 -11.60
N ASN A 124 3.04 -24.92 -10.86
CA ASN A 124 4.47 -25.19 -10.76
C ASN A 124 4.92 -25.39 -9.30
N PRO A 125 4.45 -26.45 -8.61
CA PRO A 125 4.88 -26.73 -7.25
C PRO A 125 6.38 -27.06 -7.24
N ALA A 126 7.10 -26.39 -6.33
CA ALA A 126 8.53 -26.51 -6.20
C ALA A 126 8.93 -27.91 -5.70
N SER A 127 9.92 -28.48 -6.37
CA SER A 127 10.48 -29.79 -6.00
C SER A 127 11.54 -29.70 -4.91
N GLU A 128 12.25 -28.58 -4.85
CA GLU A 128 13.27 -28.29 -3.85
C GLU A 128 12.63 -27.85 -2.54
N GLU A 129 13.09 -28.41 -1.42
CA GLU A 129 12.48 -28.21 -0.10
C GLU A 129 12.42 -26.74 0.32
N ARG A 130 13.49 -25.98 0.06
CA ARG A 130 13.54 -24.54 0.37
C ARG A 130 12.41 -23.78 -0.33
N TYR A 131 12.31 -23.88 -1.65
CA TYR A 131 11.30 -23.21 -2.44
C TYR A 131 9.89 -23.71 -2.14
N ARG A 132 9.74 -25.02 -1.89
CA ARG A 132 8.45 -25.60 -1.49
C ARG A 132 7.96 -25.04 -0.16
N ASN A 133 8.84 -24.85 0.82
CA ASN A 133 8.46 -24.27 2.10
C ASN A 133 8.03 -22.80 1.96
N ILE A 134 8.69 -22.04 1.07
CA ILE A 134 8.27 -20.68 0.74
C ILE A 134 6.89 -20.68 0.05
N GLN A 135 6.63 -21.61 -0.87
CA GLN A 135 5.30 -21.71 -1.50
C GLN A 135 4.20 -22.05 -0.50
N ILE A 136 4.46 -22.93 0.47
CA ILE A 136 3.48 -23.25 1.52
C ILE A 136 3.16 -22.00 2.34
N LEU A 137 4.19 -21.21 2.68
CA LEU A 137 4.02 -19.95 3.40
C LEU A 137 3.22 -18.93 2.57
N LEU A 138 3.59 -18.72 1.31
CA LEU A 138 2.89 -17.80 0.41
C LEU A 138 1.45 -18.24 0.18
N ASP A 139 1.20 -19.54 -0.05
CA ASP A 139 -0.15 -20.08 -0.25
C ASP A 139 -1.04 -19.87 0.98
N LEU A 140 -0.48 -19.95 2.20
CA LEU A 140 -1.20 -19.63 3.44
C LEU A 140 -1.66 -18.17 3.48
N PHE A 141 -0.79 -17.21 3.14
CA PHE A 141 -1.14 -15.78 3.15
C PHE A 141 -1.98 -15.34 1.95
N LEU A 142 -1.86 -16.07 0.83
CA LEU A 142 -2.66 -15.81 -0.35
C LEU A 142 -4.07 -16.40 -0.23
N SER A 143 -4.31 -17.39 0.62
CA SER A 143 -5.58 -18.12 0.62
C SER A 143 -6.78 -17.22 1.00
N ASP A 144 -7.81 -17.24 0.16
CA ASP A 144 -9.11 -16.58 0.40
C ASP A 144 -10.02 -17.44 1.33
N GLU A 145 -9.51 -18.58 1.81
CA GLU A 145 -10.25 -19.45 2.74
C GLU A 145 -10.05 -18.94 4.17
N ASP A 146 -11.07 -18.25 4.68
CA ASP A 146 -11.17 -17.88 6.10
C ASP A 146 -11.51 -19.11 6.94
N GLY A 147 -10.51 -19.60 7.67
CA GLY A 147 -10.67 -20.68 8.64
C GLY A 147 -10.05 -20.27 9.97
N ASP A 148 -10.77 -20.45 11.07
CA ASP A 148 -10.28 -20.11 12.43
C ASP A 148 -8.87 -20.66 12.74
N ASP A 149 -8.48 -21.80 12.14
CA ASP A 149 -7.16 -22.41 12.31
C ASP A 149 -6.08 -21.72 11.44
N ASP A 150 -6.43 -21.26 10.23
CA ASP A 150 -5.51 -20.59 9.30
C ASP A 150 -5.24 -19.15 9.76
N ASP A 151 -6.24 -18.44 10.29
CA ASP A 151 -6.08 -17.09 10.87
C ASP A 151 -5.12 -17.10 12.06
N ALA A 152 -5.25 -18.10 12.93
CA ALA A 152 -4.35 -18.25 14.08
C ALA A 152 -2.91 -18.60 13.66
N GLU A 153 -2.75 -19.35 12.56
CA GLU A 153 -1.44 -19.66 12.00
C GLU A 153 -0.80 -18.42 11.36
N ARG A 154 -1.55 -17.65 10.56
CA ARG A 154 -1.11 -16.37 9.97
C ARG A 154 -0.66 -15.39 11.06
N GLU A 155 -1.49 -15.16 12.08
CA GLU A 155 -1.14 -14.26 13.20
C GLU A 155 0.12 -14.74 13.96
N THR A 156 0.23 -16.05 14.19
CA THR A 156 1.43 -16.62 14.83
C THR A 156 2.68 -16.36 13.98
N ILE A 157 2.57 -16.47 12.65
CA ILE A 157 3.68 -16.23 11.74
C ILE A 157 4.01 -14.74 11.65
N ARG A 158 3.01 -13.85 11.56
CA ARG A 158 3.20 -12.38 11.60
C ARG A 158 4.00 -11.94 12.81
N GLY A 159 3.70 -12.49 13.98
CA GLY A 159 4.45 -12.21 15.21
C GLY A 159 5.88 -12.78 15.28
N LEU A 160 6.29 -13.61 14.31
CA LEU A 160 7.59 -14.30 14.30
C LEU A 160 8.46 -13.97 13.08
N ILE A 161 7.84 -13.62 11.96
CA ILE A 161 8.54 -13.30 10.72
C ILE A 161 9.30 -11.98 10.88
N THR A 162 10.44 -11.86 10.21
CA THR A 162 11.25 -10.64 10.24
C THR A 162 11.33 -9.98 8.87
N PRO A 163 11.62 -8.66 8.78
CA PRO A 163 11.80 -7.98 7.50
C PRO A 163 12.83 -8.67 6.61
N GLN A 164 13.95 -9.10 7.20
CA GLN A 164 14.99 -9.85 6.48
C GLN A 164 14.50 -11.18 5.89
N GLN A 165 13.55 -11.86 6.54
CA GLN A 165 12.94 -13.09 6.01
C GLN A 165 12.01 -12.77 4.84
N VAL A 166 11.23 -11.70 4.93
CA VAL A 166 10.40 -11.20 3.82
C VAL A 166 11.26 -10.81 2.62
N LYS A 167 12.33 -10.06 2.83
CA LYS A 167 13.33 -9.74 1.78
C LYS A 167 13.90 -10.99 1.11
N THR A 168 14.22 -12.02 1.91
CA THR A 168 14.72 -13.29 1.36
C THR A 168 13.67 -13.99 0.48
N ILE A 169 12.39 -13.96 0.88
CA ILE A 169 11.27 -14.49 0.08
C ILE A 169 11.14 -13.71 -1.23
N SER A 170 11.17 -12.38 -1.13
CA SER A 170 11.14 -11.44 -2.27
C SER A 170 12.22 -11.78 -3.30
N GLU A 171 13.47 -11.86 -2.88
CA GLU A 171 14.62 -12.16 -3.73
C GLU A 171 14.56 -13.58 -4.33
N ASP A 172 14.12 -14.57 -3.55
CA ASP A 172 14.05 -15.96 -3.99
C ASP A 172 12.97 -16.21 -5.04
N TYR A 173 11.85 -15.49 -4.94
CA TYR A 173 10.71 -15.60 -5.86
C TYR A 173 10.67 -14.50 -6.92
N GLY A 174 11.55 -13.50 -6.83
CA GLY A 174 11.59 -12.37 -7.74
C GLY A 174 10.34 -11.50 -7.65
N LEU A 175 9.81 -11.31 -6.43
CA LEU A 175 8.65 -10.48 -6.13
C LEU A 175 9.10 -9.09 -5.63
N PRO A 176 8.27 -8.04 -5.78
CA PRO A 176 8.48 -6.76 -5.08
C PRO A 176 8.41 -6.95 -3.56
N SER A 177 9.27 -6.27 -2.79
CA SER A 177 9.27 -6.44 -1.33
C SER A 177 8.05 -5.80 -0.69
N GLY A 178 7.58 -4.68 -1.23
CA GLY A 178 6.32 -4.07 -0.80
C GLY A 178 5.14 -5.03 -0.94
N PHE A 179 5.07 -5.79 -2.04
CA PHE A 179 4.02 -6.80 -2.25
C PHE A 179 4.09 -7.94 -1.22
N VAL A 180 5.27 -8.51 -1.00
CA VAL A 180 5.40 -9.63 -0.04
C VAL A 180 5.07 -9.16 1.37
N THR A 181 5.44 -7.93 1.71
CA THR A 181 5.14 -7.40 3.03
C THR A 181 3.66 -7.07 3.19
N HIS A 182 3.00 -6.52 2.16
CA HIS A 182 1.55 -6.32 2.12
C HIS A 182 0.79 -7.61 2.45
N ILE A 183 0.94 -8.67 1.66
CA ILE A 183 0.18 -9.91 1.89
C ILE A 183 0.49 -10.60 3.22
N VAL A 184 1.65 -10.30 3.84
CA VAL A 184 2.04 -10.88 5.12
C VAL A 184 1.48 -10.07 6.27
N MET A 185 1.52 -8.75 6.21
CA MET A 185 1.22 -7.88 7.37
C MET A 185 -0.22 -7.42 7.41
N ASP A 186 -0.83 -7.28 6.24
CA ASP A 186 -2.22 -6.90 6.06
C ASP A 186 -3.10 -8.17 6.08
N ASP A 187 -4.15 -8.14 6.91
CA ASP A 187 -5.04 -9.28 7.14
C ASP A 187 -6.19 -9.32 6.12
N ASP A 188 -6.56 -8.17 5.59
CA ASP A 188 -7.68 -7.88 4.71
C ASP A 188 -7.24 -7.36 3.33
N TRP A 189 -5.95 -7.48 2.99
CA TRP A 189 -5.36 -7.09 1.70
C TRP A 189 -6.12 -7.54 0.44
N ASP A 190 -6.90 -8.63 0.53
CA ASP A 190 -7.64 -9.21 -0.58
C ASP A 190 -9.09 -8.70 -0.70
N ASP A 191 -9.52 -7.83 0.21
CA ASP A 191 -10.87 -7.29 0.24
C ASP A 191 -11.08 -6.18 -0.82
N ASP A 192 -12.27 -5.57 -0.83
CA ASP A 192 -12.61 -4.52 -1.81
C ASP A 192 -12.35 -3.08 -1.28
N ASP A 193 -11.89 -2.94 -0.03
CA ASP A 193 -11.63 -1.66 0.66
C ASP A 193 -10.11 -1.44 0.78
N TRP A 194 -9.58 -0.48 0.02
CA TRP A 194 -8.14 -0.19 0.00
C TRP A 194 -7.77 0.97 0.93
N ASP A 195 -8.77 1.56 1.63
CA ASP A 195 -8.55 2.68 2.54
C ASP A 195 -7.86 2.24 3.85
N ASP A 196 -7.90 0.95 4.18
CA ASP A 196 -7.34 0.31 5.38
C ASP A 196 -6.15 -0.64 5.14
N ASP A 197 -5.76 -0.91 3.90
CA ASP A 197 -4.58 -1.73 3.50
C ASP A 197 -3.21 -1.36 4.15
N ASP A 198 -3.14 -0.20 4.82
CA ASP A 198 -1.95 0.33 5.50
C ASP A 198 -2.15 0.49 7.03
N ASP A 199 -3.27 0.03 7.61
CA ASP A 199 -3.62 0.27 9.02
C ASP A 199 -2.68 -0.44 10.01
N TRP A 200 -2.08 -1.56 9.59
CA TRP A 200 -1.11 -2.34 10.35
C TRP A 200 0.17 -1.54 10.65
N ARG A 201 0.44 -0.46 9.90
CA ARG A 201 1.55 0.48 10.17
C ARG A 201 1.33 1.33 11.42
N ASP A 202 0.08 1.55 11.81
CA ASP A 202 -0.26 2.30 13.03
C ASP A 202 -0.14 1.44 14.30
N ASP A 203 0.16 0.14 14.17
CA ASP A 203 0.37 -0.79 15.28
C ASP A 203 1.84 -0.78 15.75
N ASP A 204 2.04 -0.47 17.04
CA ASP A 204 3.35 -0.35 17.68
C ASP A 204 4.16 -1.66 17.70
N ARG A 205 3.56 -2.78 17.30
CA ARG A 205 4.23 -4.06 17.08
C ARG A 205 5.11 -4.08 15.84
N TYR A 206 4.91 -3.17 14.89
CA TYR A 206 5.52 -3.24 13.56
C TYR A 206 6.39 -2.03 13.17
N ASP A 207 6.73 -1.15 14.13
CA ASP A 207 7.64 0.01 13.95
C ASP A 207 8.98 -0.32 13.24
N ASP A 208 9.47 -1.56 13.33
CA ASP A 208 10.73 -2.00 12.68
C ASP A 208 10.56 -2.31 11.17
N TRP A 209 9.36 -2.18 10.60
CA TRP A 209 9.03 -2.52 9.20
C TRP A 209 8.91 -1.31 8.26
N ASP A 210 8.92 -0.09 8.79
CA ASP A 210 8.70 1.14 8.01
C ASP A 210 9.80 1.41 6.96
N ASP A 211 11.03 0.95 7.18
CA ASP A 211 12.19 1.23 6.31
C ASP A 211 12.35 0.25 5.12
N ASP A 212 11.73 -0.93 5.15
CA ASP A 212 11.96 -2.02 4.17
C ASP A 212 10.80 -2.19 3.15
N TRP A 213 9.73 -1.41 3.29
CA TRP A 213 8.47 -1.55 2.55
C TRP A 213 8.44 -0.77 1.23
N ASP A 214 9.08 0.40 1.22
CA ASP A 214 9.20 1.19 0.01
C ASP A 214 10.24 0.52 -0.88
N ASP A 215 9.77 -0.10 -1.97
CA ASP A 215 10.60 -0.57 -3.10
C ASP A 215 11.35 0.61 -3.80
N ASP A 216 11.22 1.83 -3.25
CA ASP A 216 12.11 2.95 -3.51
C ASP A 216 13.49 2.60 -2.93
N ASP A 217 14.32 1.93 -3.73
CA ASP A 217 15.78 1.92 -3.60
C ASP A 217 16.31 3.38 -3.70
N ASP A 218 15.98 4.21 -2.71
CA ASP A 218 16.60 5.53 -2.45
C ASP A 218 17.87 5.37 -1.58
N ASP A 219 18.44 4.16 -1.57
CA ASP A 219 19.77 3.91 -1.03
C ASP A 219 20.86 4.20 -2.09
N ASP A 220 21.60 5.28 -1.82
CA ASP A 220 22.99 5.53 -2.22
C ASP A 220 23.30 5.93 -3.68
N ARG A 221 22.89 7.14 -4.05
CA ARG A 221 23.64 7.97 -5.04
C ARG A 221 23.93 9.40 -4.56
N ASP A 222 24.34 9.57 -3.31
CA ASP A 222 25.12 10.75 -2.91
C ASP A 222 26.61 10.42 -2.98
N ASP A 223 27.07 10.20 -4.20
CA ASP A 223 28.47 10.01 -4.56
C ASP A 223 29.08 11.35 -5.01
N ASP A 224 28.95 12.39 -4.16
CA ASP A 224 29.56 13.71 -4.37
C ASP A 224 30.55 14.00 -3.24
N ARG A 225 31.68 13.27 -3.28
CA ARG A 225 32.92 13.70 -2.64
C ARG A 225 33.55 14.83 -3.43
N ASP A 226 33.96 15.83 -2.65
CA ASP A 226 35.09 16.77 -2.86
C ASP A 226 34.79 18.01 -3.75
N ASP A 227 34.67 19.20 -3.14
CA ASP A 227 35.80 20.14 -3.00
C ASP A 227 35.37 21.54 -2.48
N ASP A 228 36.17 22.03 -1.52
CA ASP A 228 36.58 23.42 -1.22
C ASP A 228 35.71 24.39 -0.37
N ASP A 229 36.15 24.53 0.89
CA ASP A 229 36.62 25.77 1.54
C ASP A 229 36.15 27.13 0.99
N ASP A 230 35.52 27.95 1.85
CA ASP A 230 36.10 29.23 2.31
C ASP A 230 35.09 29.97 3.21
N ASP A 231 35.41 30.02 4.50
CA ASP A 231 35.44 31.18 5.41
C ASP A 231 34.62 32.46 5.10
N ASP A 232 34.07 33.05 6.18
CA ASP A 232 34.27 34.46 6.59
C ASP A 232 33.01 35.32 6.98
N TRP A 233 32.90 35.55 8.31
CA TRP A 233 32.52 36.77 9.09
C TRP A 233 31.12 37.41 9.01
N ASP A 234 30.49 37.53 10.20
CA ASP A 234 30.29 38.79 11.00
C ASP A 234 29.13 38.56 12.01
N ASP A 235 29.44 38.53 13.31
CA ASP A 235 29.15 39.59 14.31
C ASP A 235 27.62 39.76 14.57
N ASP A 236 27.10 39.45 15.77
CA ASP A 236 27.24 40.31 16.94
C ASP A 236 27.13 39.55 18.28
N ARG A 237 28.18 39.75 19.10
CA ARG A 237 28.14 39.72 20.57
C ARG A 237 27.17 40.78 21.08
N ASP A 238 26.41 40.44 22.12
CA ASP A 238 26.23 41.34 23.26
C ASP A 238 26.25 40.50 24.55
N ASP A 239 27.33 40.73 25.31
CA ASP A 239 27.56 40.28 26.68
C ASP A 239 27.15 41.43 27.63
N ASP A 240 26.21 41.19 28.54
CA ASP A 240 26.04 41.93 29.80
C ASP A 240 25.40 40.99 30.85
N TRP A 241 26.21 40.26 31.63
CA TRP A 241 26.64 40.63 32.99
C TRP A 241 25.55 41.32 33.82
N ASP A 242 24.97 40.58 34.77
CA ASP A 242 24.95 41.06 36.16
C ASP A 242 24.88 39.85 37.12
N ASP A 243 25.93 39.78 37.93
CA ASP A 243 26.05 38.99 39.14
C ASP A 243 24.97 39.41 40.15
N ASP A 244 24.38 38.46 40.85
CA ASP A 244 24.10 38.60 42.29
C ASP A 244 24.08 37.21 42.93
N ARG A 245 25.24 36.88 43.51
CA ARG A 245 25.37 35.94 44.62
C ARG A 245 24.68 36.56 45.83
N ASP A 246 23.78 35.80 46.44
CA ASP A 246 23.59 35.84 47.89
C ASP A 246 23.77 34.41 48.40
N ASP A 247 24.99 34.15 48.86
CA ASP A 247 25.28 33.20 49.92
C ASP A 247 24.72 33.79 51.22
N ASP A 248 23.96 32.98 51.98
CA ASP A 248 23.86 33.01 53.45
C ASP A 248 23.30 31.63 53.82
N ASP A 249 24.16 30.71 54.25
CA ASP A 249 24.47 30.44 55.67
C ASP A 249 23.26 29.75 56.34
N ASP A 250 23.28 28.43 56.50
CA ASP A 250 24.03 27.65 57.50
C ASP A 250 23.08 27.18 58.61
N ASP A 251 23.39 25.97 59.06
CA ASP A 251 23.21 25.45 60.42
C ASP A 251 21.90 24.73 60.82
N ASP A 252 22.14 23.43 61.05
CA ASP A 252 21.83 22.67 62.25
C ASP A 252 20.45 21.99 62.32
N ASP A 253 20.41 20.67 62.08
CA ASP A 253 20.76 19.58 63.01
C ASP A 253 19.62 19.23 63.99
N ASP A 254 19.35 17.92 63.98
CA ASP A 254 19.02 17.07 65.12
C ASP A 254 17.59 16.91 65.69
N ASP A 255 17.30 15.61 65.86
CA ASP A 255 16.51 14.94 66.90
C ASP A 255 14.96 15.00 66.85
N ASP A 256 14.30 13.91 66.40
CA ASP A 256 13.96 12.70 67.22
C ASP A 256 13.08 11.71 66.41
#